data_AF-A0A496TPS7-F1
#
_entry.id   AF-A0A496TPS7-F1
#
_cell.length_a   1.000
_cell.length_b   1.000
_cell.length_c   1.000
_cell.angle_alpha   90.00
_cell.angle_beta   90.00
_cell.angle_gamma   90.00
#
_symmetry.space_group_name_H-M   'P 1'
#
loop_
_entity.id
_entity.type
_entity.pdbx_description
1 polymer ?
#
loop_
_entity_poly.entity_id
_entity_poly.type
_entity_poly.pdbx_seq_one_letter_code
_entity_poly.pdbx_strand_id
1 'polypeptide(L)'
;MGTIEVKKVLALVPELLEVPYPRIWTSYDYDKEADVLYINFKKPSHADDSELTDDDIIIRYEKGKIIGFTVLNASRRRREYGHYA
;
A
#
# COMPACT_ATOMS: atom_id res chain seq x y z
N MET A 1 25.24 3.42 -0.02
CA MET A 1 23.89 3.10 -0.52
C MET A 1 22.97 2.74 0.63
N GLY A 2 23.13 1.61 1.33
CA GLY A 2 22.19 1.11 2.37
C GLY A 2 21.67 2.02 3.49
N THR A 3 22.26 3.20 3.74
CA THR A 3 21.75 4.14 4.75
C THR A 3 20.57 4.97 4.25
N ILE A 4 20.43 5.16 2.94
CA ILE A 4 19.34 5.96 2.36
C ILE A 4 18.04 5.14 2.35
N GLU A 5 18.11 3.87 1.95
CA GLU A 5 16.95 2.97 1.93
C GLU A 5 16.42 2.74 3.35
N VAL A 6 17.30 2.53 4.33
CA VAL A 6 16.92 2.40 5.74
C VAL A 6 16.26 3.67 6.26
N LYS A 7 16.81 4.86 5.96
CA LYS A 7 16.19 6.14 6.37
C LYS A 7 14.78 6.32 5.78
N LYS A 8 14.57 5.95 4.51
CA LYS A 8 13.26 6.02 3.86
C LYS A 8 12.24 5.10 4.54
N VAL A 9 12.64 3.89 4.92
CA VAL A 9 11.75 2.96 5.65
C VAL A 9 11.50 3.44 7.09
N LEU A 10 12.53 3.94 7.78
CA LEU A 10 12.38 4.49 9.13
C LEU A 10 11.40 5.67 9.18
N ALA A 11 11.33 6.47 8.12
CA ALA A 11 10.35 7.55 8.01
C ALA A 11 8.90 7.07 7.99
N LEU A 12 8.64 5.80 7.63
CA LEU A 12 7.30 5.21 7.65
C LEU A 12 6.91 4.65 9.03
N VAL A 13 7.86 4.49 9.96
CA VAL A 13 7.61 3.80 11.24
C VAL A 13 6.47 4.42 12.06
N PRO A 14 6.37 5.75 12.23
CA PRO A 14 5.26 6.34 12.99
C PRO A 14 3.90 5.99 12.39
N GLU A 15 3.75 6.15 11.07
CA GLU A 15 2.52 5.83 10.34
C GLU A 15 2.15 4.35 10.47
N LEU A 16 3.14 3.45 10.36
CA LEU A 16 2.92 2.00 10.49
C LEU A 16 2.50 1.59 11.90
N LEU A 17 2.87 2.35 12.94
CA LEU A 17 2.48 2.09 14.33
C LEU A 17 1.06 2.57 14.64
N GLU A 18 0.53 3.55 13.90
CA GLU A 18 -0.85 4.03 14.05
C GLU A 18 -1.88 3.14 13.36
N VAL A 19 -1.44 2.34 12.38
CA VAL A 19 -2.31 1.40 11.66
C VAL A 19 -2.74 0.25 12.59
N PRO A 20 -4.05 -0.03 12.76
CA PRO A 20 -4.56 -1.01 13.72
C PRO A 20 -4.42 -2.48 13.24
N TYR A 21 -3.35 -2.80 12.50
CA TYR A 21 -3.09 -4.13 11.97
C TYR A 21 -1.72 -4.66 12.43
N PRO A 22 -1.65 -5.88 12.99
CA PRO A 22 -0.41 -6.42 13.57
C PRO A 22 0.63 -6.82 12.50
N ARG A 23 0.22 -6.97 11.25
CA ARG A 23 1.08 -7.34 10.12
C ARG A 23 0.65 -6.61 8.86
N ILE A 24 1.63 -6.11 8.11
CA ILE A 24 1.44 -5.42 6.84
C ILE A 24 2.36 -6.09 5.82
N TRP A 25 1.79 -6.65 4.76
CA TRP A 25 2.55 -7.21 3.64
C TRP A 25 2.39 -6.31 2.42
N THR A 26 3.50 -5.71 2.01
CA THR A 26 3.59 -4.87 0.83
C THR A 26 4.26 -5.63 -0.31
N SER A 27 3.65 -5.63 -1.50
CA SER A 27 4.29 -6.11 -2.73
C SER A 27 4.02 -5.12 -3.84
N TYR A 28 5.08 -4.59 -4.41
CA TYR A 28 5.00 -3.72 -5.59
C TYR A 28 5.28 -4.57 -6.82
N ASP A 29 4.31 -4.64 -7.72
CA ASP A 29 4.54 -5.17 -9.05
C ASP A 29 5.03 -4.02 -9.93
N TYR A 30 6.19 -4.20 -10.55
CA TYR A 30 6.85 -3.20 -11.40
C TYR A 30 7.18 -3.79 -12.78
N ASP A 31 6.62 -4.95 -13.14
CA ASP A 31 6.73 -5.40 -14.51
C ASP A 31 5.86 -4.53 -15.42
N LYS A 32 6.28 -4.39 -16.68
CA LYS A 32 5.81 -3.40 -17.67
C LYS A 32 4.29 -3.37 -17.93
N GLU A 33 3.53 -4.30 -17.35
CA GLU A 33 2.08 -4.44 -17.51
C GLU A 33 1.28 -3.99 -16.28
N ALA A 34 1.87 -3.89 -15.09
CA ALA A 34 1.14 -3.55 -13.87
C ALA A 34 1.92 -2.59 -12.96
N ASP A 35 1.57 -1.30 -12.96
CA ASP A 35 2.07 -0.30 -12.00
C ASP A 35 1.20 -0.32 -10.73
N VAL A 36 1.34 -1.38 -9.92
CA VAL A 36 0.40 -1.69 -8.84
C VAL A 36 1.11 -2.03 -7.53
N LEU A 37 0.74 -1.35 -6.45
CA LEU A 37 1.20 -1.67 -5.09
C LEU A 37 0.09 -2.34 -4.29
N TYR A 38 0.33 -3.55 -3.84
CA TYR A 38 -0.59 -4.29 -2.96
C TYR A 38 -0.17 -4.11 -1.50
N ILE A 39 -1.14 -3.81 -0.65
CA ILE A 39 -1.01 -3.77 0.81
C ILE A 39 -2.02 -4.77 1.39
N ASN A 40 -1.53 -5.72 2.18
CA ASN A 40 -2.35 -6.74 2.82
C ASN A 40 -2.18 -6.68 4.33
N PHE A 41 -3.28 -6.80 5.07
CA PHE A 41 -3.30 -6.87 6.53
C PHE A 41 -3.60 -8.28 7.05
N LYS A 42 -4.04 -9.18 6.16
CA LYS A 42 -4.33 -10.59 6.43
C LYS A 42 -3.69 -11.50 5.38
N LYS A 43 -3.20 -12.68 5.80
CA LYS A 43 -2.84 -13.79 4.90
C LYS A 43 -3.40 -15.13 5.44
N PRO A 44 -3.99 -15.99 4.58
CA PRO A 44 -4.34 -15.73 3.19
C PRO A 44 -5.38 -14.60 3.08
N SER A 45 -5.27 -13.79 2.03
CA SER A 45 -6.14 -12.65 1.79
C SER A 45 -7.31 -13.10 0.92
N HIS A 46 -8.39 -13.57 1.54
CA HIS A 46 -9.64 -13.87 0.84
C HIS A 46 -10.61 -12.71 1.08
N ALA A 47 -10.88 -11.93 0.03
CA ALA A 47 -11.88 -10.88 0.06
C ALA A 47 -13.25 -11.47 -0.31
N ASP A 48 -14.31 -11.05 0.37
CA ASP A 48 -15.70 -11.30 -0.07
C ASP A 48 -16.32 -10.09 -0.78
N ASP A 49 -15.69 -8.91 -0.64
CA ASP A 49 -16.14 -7.67 -1.25
C ASP A 49 -14.95 -6.73 -1.58
N SER A 50 -15.16 -5.79 -2.50
CA SER A 50 -14.17 -4.79 -2.88
C SER A 50 -14.81 -3.51 -3.43
N GLU A 51 -14.16 -2.38 -3.16
CA GLU A 51 -14.58 -1.06 -3.60
C GLU A 51 -13.45 -0.39 -4.36
N LEU A 52 -13.71 0.08 -5.58
CA LEU A 52 -12.79 0.96 -6.32
C LEU A 52 -13.17 2.41 -6.04
N THR A 53 -12.23 3.18 -5.50
CA THR A 53 -12.40 4.61 -5.21
C THR A 53 -11.98 5.49 -6.39
N ASP A 54 -12.38 6.77 -6.35
CA ASP A 54 -11.97 7.78 -7.34
C ASP A 54 -10.45 8.06 -7.32
N ASP A 55 -9.77 7.67 -6.24
CA ASP A 55 -8.33 7.86 -6.04
C ASP A 55 -7.50 6.69 -6.59
N ASP A 56 -8.00 5.88 -7.52
CA ASP A 56 -7.27 4.71 -8.07
C ASP A 56 -6.85 3.70 -6.98
N ILE A 57 -7.69 3.52 -5.95
CA ILE A 57 -7.46 2.57 -4.85
C ILE A 57 -8.59 1.53 -4.83
N ILE A 58 -8.24 0.25 -4.81
CA ILE A 58 -9.18 -0.84 -4.57
C ILE A 58 -9.07 -1.27 -3.11
N ILE A 59 -10.10 -1.01 -2.31
CA ILE A 59 -10.19 -1.47 -0.92
C ILE A 59 -10.81 -2.87 -0.92
N ARG A 60 -10.21 -3.81 -0.17
CA ARG A 60 -10.67 -5.19 -0.08
C ARG A 60 -11.21 -5.47 1.32
N TYR A 61 -12.37 -6.10 1.37
CA TYR A 61 -13.07 -6.41 2.60
C TYR A 61 -13.27 -7.92 2.77
N GLU A 62 -13.33 -8.34 4.03
CA GLU A 62 -13.83 -9.66 4.43
C GLU A 62 -14.76 -9.46 5.62
N LYS A 63 -16.03 -9.87 5.49
CA LYS A 63 -17.06 -9.72 6.53
C LYS A 63 -17.17 -8.27 7.04
N GLY A 64 -17.09 -7.31 6.12
CA GLY A 64 -17.17 -5.87 6.40
C GLY A 64 -15.93 -5.26 7.07
N LYS A 65 -14.81 -5.99 7.15
CA LYS A 65 -13.53 -5.47 7.66
C LYS A 65 -12.52 -5.32 6.53
N ILE A 66 -11.79 -4.21 6.50
CA ILE A 66 -10.70 -4.02 5.55
C ILE A 66 -9.61 -5.07 5.83
N ILE A 67 -9.25 -5.86 4.81
CA ILE A 67 -8.18 -6.85 4.87
C ILE A 67 -6.94 -6.46 4.05
N GLY A 68 -7.05 -5.37 3.30
CA GLY A 68 -5.98 -4.81 2.49
C GLY A 68 -6.52 -3.90 1.40
N PHE A 69 -5.63 -3.33 0.62
CA PHE A 69 -5.99 -2.50 -0.52
C PHE A 69 -4.92 -2.58 -1.61
N THR A 70 -5.30 -2.17 -2.81
CA THR A 70 -4.45 -2.16 -4.00
C THR A 70 -4.40 -0.74 -4.53
N VAL A 71 -3.20 -0.22 -4.71
CA VAL A 71 -2.93 1.12 -5.22
C VAL A 71 -2.57 0.98 -6.70
N LEU A 72 -3.49 1.37 -7.58
CA LEU A 72 -3.28 1.37 -9.04
C LEU A 72 -2.45 2.59 -9.44
N ASN A 73 -1.71 2.54 -10.55
CA ASN A 73 -0.85 3.64 -11.00
C ASN A 73 0.11 4.14 -9.90
N ALA A 74 0.65 3.22 -9.08
CA ALA A 74 1.35 3.56 -7.84
C ALA A 74 2.58 4.47 -8.09
N SER A 75 3.27 4.30 -9.22
CA SER A 75 4.41 5.12 -9.59
C SER A 75 4.06 6.60 -9.77
N ARG A 76 2.82 6.93 -10.14
CA ARG A 76 2.37 8.32 -10.34
C ARG A 76 2.33 9.11 -9.04
N ARG A 77 2.01 8.45 -7.92
CA ARG A 77 1.95 9.07 -6.58
C ARG A 77 3.33 9.53 -6.07
N ARG A 78 4.43 9.03 -6.64
CA ARG A 78 5.78 9.54 -6.34
C ARG A 78 5.97 11.01 -6.74
N ARG A 79 5.22 11.52 -7.73
CA ARG A 79 5.36 12.90 -8.23
C ARG A 79 4.59 13.92 -7.38
N GLU A 80 3.51 13.53 -6.72
CA GLU A 80 2.68 14.44 -5.92
C GLU A 80 3.33 14.85 -4.59
N TYR A 81 4.13 13.96 -3.99
CA TYR A 81 4.91 14.25 -2.78
C TYR A 81 6.29 14.89 -3.06
N GLY A 82 6.66 15.08 -4.33
CA GLY A 82 7.96 15.63 -4.74
C GLY A 82 8.05 17.16 -4.76
N HIS A 83 6.98 17.88 -4.41
CA HIS A 83 6.93 19.35 -4.49
C HIS A 83 7.19 20.09 -3.17
N TYR A 84 7.64 19.39 -2.12
CA TYR A 84 8.07 19.98 -0.84
C TYR A 84 9.50 19.58 -0.46
N ALA A 85 10.44 19.74 -1.39
CA ALA A 85 11.88 19.72 -1.08
C ALA A 85 12.62 20.75 -1.93
#